data_AF-A0A558IEH9-F1
#
_entry.id   AF-A0A558IEH9-F1
#
_cell.length_a   1.000
_cell.length_b   1.000
_cell.length_c   1.000
_cell.angle_alpha   90.00
_cell.angle_beta   90.00
_cell.angle_gamma   90.00
#
_symmetry.space_group_name_H-M   'P 1'
#
loop_
_entity.id
_entity.type
_entity.pdbx_description
1 polymer ?
#
loop_
_entity_poly.entity_id
_entity_poly.type
_entity_poly.pdbx_seq_one_letter_code
_entity_poly.pdbx_strand_id
1 'polypeptide(L)'
;EPQILVGLLTDATGFPLHVGAFAGNSAETHTMLPMITRFQEAYQLDEVTVVADAGMFSAANKQALIDAGLHYILSVKTPTVPEVIETWRRDNPGEDYTHGQIWTQASASDGRKHATPNSVTHYQYSHDRARRSLRGIKEQVAKAKRAVDGDIAIKRNRYIDLSAPNKKVNYALAAKHRALAGIK
;
A
#
# COMPACT_ATOMS: atom_id res chain seq x y z
N GLU A 1 -21.23 -28.26 7.94
CA GLU A 1 -20.02 -28.60 8.70
C GLU A 1 -19.47 -27.32 9.33
N PRO A 2 -19.17 -27.26 10.63
CA PRO A 2 -18.65 -26.04 11.25
C PRO A 2 -17.22 -25.78 10.76
N GLN A 3 -16.93 -24.53 10.38
CA GLN A 3 -15.58 -24.09 10.02
C GLN A 3 -14.94 -23.41 11.23
N ILE A 4 -13.68 -23.76 11.52
CA ILE A 4 -12.87 -23.14 12.56
C ILE A 4 -11.66 -22.50 11.89
N LEU A 5 -11.39 -21.24 12.22
CA LEU A 5 -10.18 -20.55 11.82
C LEU A 5 -9.17 -20.65 12.96
N VAL A 6 -7.96 -21.12 12.65
CA VAL A 6 -6.85 -21.20 13.61
C VAL A 6 -5.84 -20.10 13.29
N GLY A 7 -5.59 -19.23 14.26
CA GLY A 7 -4.50 -18.27 14.24
C GLY A 7 -3.28 -18.84 14.97
N LEU A 8 -2.10 -18.62 14.41
CA LEU A 8 -0.83 -19.05 14.97
C LEU A 8 0.14 -17.87 14.94
N LEU A 9 0.69 -17.52 16.10
CA LEU A 9 1.84 -16.62 16.20
C LEU A 9 3.10 -17.48 16.34
N THR A 10 4.11 -17.19 15.53
CA THR A 10 5.42 -17.86 15.60
C THR A 10 6.55 -16.86 15.73
N ASP A 11 7.69 -17.33 16.21
CA ASP A 11 8.93 -16.58 16.10
C ASP A 11 9.52 -16.68 14.67
N ALA A 12 10.71 -16.10 14.48
CA ALA A 12 11.42 -16.12 13.21
C ALA A 12 11.90 -17.52 12.77
N THR A 13 11.96 -18.49 13.68
CA THR A 13 12.34 -19.90 13.39
C THR A 13 11.13 -20.78 13.08
N GLY A 14 9.91 -20.25 13.29
CA GLY A 14 8.65 -20.99 13.16
C GLY A 14 8.20 -21.66 14.46
N PHE A 15 8.83 -21.36 15.60
CA PHE A 15 8.42 -21.87 16.90
C PHE A 15 7.07 -21.23 17.32
N PRO A 16 6.04 -22.03 17.67
CA PRO A 16 4.75 -21.51 18.12
C PRO A 16 4.85 -20.70 19.41
N LEU A 17 4.46 -19.43 19.35
CA LEU A 17 4.40 -18.51 20.49
C LEU A 17 2.98 -18.44 21.09
N HIS A 18 1.95 -18.54 20.25
CA HIS A 18 0.55 -18.51 20.67
C HIS A 18 -0.37 -19.14 19.62
N VAL A 19 -1.47 -19.76 20.07
CA VAL A 19 -2.50 -20.34 19.20
C VAL A 19 -3.86 -19.83 19.63
N GLY A 20 -4.69 -19.42 18.65
CA GLY A 20 -6.06 -18.99 18.87
C GLY A 20 -7.04 -19.71 17.92
N ALA A 21 -8.21 -20.08 18.43
CA ALA A 21 -9.30 -20.63 17.63
C ALA A 21 -10.44 -19.61 17.51
N PHE A 22 -10.96 -19.44 16.31
CA PHE A 22 -11.98 -18.45 15.96
C PHE A 22 -13.08 -19.08 15.10
N ALA A 23 -14.25 -18.45 15.08
CA ALA A 23 -15.33 -18.87 14.19
C ALA A 23 -14.88 -18.76 12.72
N GLY A 24 -15.26 -19.71 11.87
CA GLY A 24 -15.05 -19.64 10.43
C GLY A 24 -15.61 -18.35 9.83
N ASN A 25 -14.98 -17.86 8.75
CA ASN A 25 -15.30 -16.59 8.08
C ASN A 25 -15.13 -15.33 8.95
N SER A 26 -14.43 -15.41 10.08
CA SER A 26 -14.06 -14.22 10.86
C SER A 26 -13.07 -13.37 10.08
N ALA A 27 -13.33 -12.06 10.00
CA ALA A 27 -12.42 -11.13 9.34
C ALA A 27 -11.09 -11.04 10.11
N GLU A 28 -9.99 -10.83 9.40
CA GLU A 28 -8.62 -10.82 9.94
C GLU A 28 -8.43 -9.88 11.14
N THR A 29 -9.16 -8.76 11.17
CA THR A 29 -9.17 -7.82 12.30
C THR A 29 -9.63 -8.47 13.60
N HIS A 30 -10.65 -9.32 13.52
CA HIS A 30 -11.28 -9.97 14.67
C HIS A 30 -10.48 -11.16 15.17
N THR A 31 -9.42 -11.55 14.45
CA THR A 31 -8.53 -12.64 14.83
C THR A 31 -7.18 -12.11 15.26
N MET A 32 -6.60 -11.16 14.51
CA MET A 32 -5.27 -10.62 14.77
C MET A 32 -5.17 -9.81 16.07
N LEU A 33 -6.07 -8.83 16.26
CA LEU A 33 -6.04 -7.98 17.46
C LEU A 33 -6.18 -8.82 18.74
N PRO A 34 -7.18 -9.71 18.87
CA PRO A 34 -7.28 -10.57 20.04
C PRO A 34 -6.07 -11.48 20.26
N MET A 35 -5.43 -11.97 19.19
CA MET A 35 -4.18 -12.74 19.36
C MET A 35 -3.05 -11.90 19.90
N ILE A 36 -2.85 -10.69 19.37
CA ILE A 36 -1.78 -9.78 19.82
C ILE A 36 -2.02 -9.36 21.26
N THR A 37 -3.23 -8.93 21.61
CA THR A 37 -3.56 -8.48 22.97
C THR A 37 -3.39 -9.62 23.99
N ARG A 38 -3.87 -10.84 23.68
CA ARG A 38 -3.65 -12.01 24.55
C ARG A 38 -2.19 -12.36 24.71
N PHE A 39 -1.40 -12.24 23.64
CA PHE A 39 0.04 -12.46 23.70
C PHE A 39 0.73 -11.39 24.57
N GLN A 40 0.35 -10.11 24.43
CA GLN A 40 0.87 -9.04 25.30
C GLN A 40 0.54 -9.27 26.76
N GLU A 41 -0.70 -9.65 27.08
CA GLU A 41 -1.13 -9.95 28.45
C GLU A 41 -0.37 -11.13 29.05
N ALA A 42 -0.22 -12.22 28.28
CA ALA A 42 0.45 -13.44 28.74
C ALA A 42 1.94 -13.24 29.05
N TYR A 43 2.60 -12.36 28.30
CA TYR A 43 4.05 -12.11 28.43
C TYR A 43 4.39 -10.73 29.00
N GLN A 44 3.39 -9.97 29.46
CA GLN A 44 3.53 -8.63 30.06
C GLN A 44 4.34 -7.67 29.16
N LEU A 45 4.01 -7.63 27.87
CA LEU A 45 4.69 -6.78 26.90
C LEU A 45 4.16 -5.35 26.94
N ASP A 46 5.04 -4.39 27.30
CA ASP A 46 4.69 -2.97 27.40
C ASP A 46 4.34 -2.36 26.03
N GLU A 47 5.15 -2.68 25.00
CA GLU A 47 5.01 -2.11 23.67
C GLU A 47 5.05 -3.21 22.60
N VAL A 48 4.14 -3.13 21.63
CA VAL A 48 4.12 -4.02 20.47
C VAL A 48 4.00 -3.19 19.19
N THR A 49 4.90 -3.51 18.23
CA THR A 49 4.88 -2.95 16.89
C THR A 49 4.45 -4.00 15.88
N VAL A 50 3.39 -3.72 15.14
CA VAL A 50 2.88 -4.58 14.06
C VAL A 50 3.51 -4.17 12.73
N VAL A 51 4.19 -5.10 12.04
CA VAL A 51 4.76 -4.89 10.71
C VAL A 51 4.01 -5.75 9.69
N ALA A 52 3.35 -5.12 8.71
CA ALA A 52 2.53 -5.85 7.74
C ALA A 52 2.46 -5.18 6.35
N ASP A 53 2.04 -5.95 5.35
CA ASP A 53 1.73 -5.44 4.02
C ASP A 53 0.39 -4.68 4.01
N ALA A 54 0.27 -3.70 3.10
CA ALA A 54 -0.94 -2.90 2.90
C ALA A 54 -2.19 -3.75 2.66
N GLY A 55 -2.03 -4.89 1.97
CA GLY A 55 -3.13 -5.79 1.62
C GLY A 55 -3.79 -6.47 2.81
N MET A 56 -3.07 -6.60 3.93
CA MET A 56 -3.57 -7.23 5.16
C MET A 56 -4.36 -6.24 6.05
N PHE A 57 -4.19 -4.93 5.83
CA PHE A 57 -4.78 -3.91 6.70
C PHE A 57 -5.77 -3.02 5.97
N SER A 58 -7.06 -3.25 6.22
CA SER A 58 -8.11 -2.29 5.89
C SER A 58 -7.95 -1.00 6.72
N ALA A 59 -8.59 0.10 6.29
CA ALA A 59 -8.62 1.33 7.07
C ALA A 59 -9.21 1.13 8.48
N ALA A 60 -10.21 0.25 8.61
CA ALA A 60 -10.81 -0.10 9.89
C ALA A 60 -9.82 -0.86 10.79
N ASN A 61 -9.00 -1.75 10.21
CA ASN A 61 -7.99 -2.51 10.95
C ASN A 61 -6.91 -1.58 11.49
N LYS A 62 -6.46 -0.63 10.66
CA LYS A 62 -5.49 0.38 11.07
C LYS A 62 -6.01 1.21 12.25
N GLN A 63 -7.27 1.64 12.19
CA GLN A 63 -7.88 2.39 13.29
C GLN A 63 -7.94 1.55 14.57
N ALA A 64 -8.33 0.28 14.46
CA ALA A 64 -8.41 -0.61 15.61
C ALA A 64 -7.03 -0.90 16.26
N LEU A 65 -5.93 -0.92 15.48
CA LEU A 65 -4.57 -0.96 16.05
C LEU A 65 -4.25 0.31 16.85
N ILE A 66 -4.60 1.47 16.31
CA ILE A 66 -4.37 2.77 16.96
C ILE A 66 -5.16 2.85 18.27
N ASP A 67 -6.43 2.46 18.23
CA ASP A 67 -7.32 2.46 19.40
C ASP A 67 -6.83 1.47 20.48
N ALA A 68 -6.19 0.37 20.07
CA ALA A 68 -5.56 -0.60 20.97
C ALA A 68 -4.18 -0.14 21.51
N GLY A 69 -3.70 1.04 21.12
CA GLY A 69 -2.39 1.56 21.56
C GLY A 69 -1.19 0.87 20.92
N LEU A 70 -1.38 0.15 19.82
CA LEU A 70 -0.31 -0.58 19.14
C LEU A 70 0.46 0.32 18.16
N HIS A 71 1.77 0.16 18.13
CA HIS A 71 2.60 0.76 17.09
C HIS A 71 2.46 -0.02 15.78
N TYR A 72 2.71 0.63 14.64
CA TYR A 72 2.61 -0.04 13.35
C TYR A 72 3.63 0.48 12.32
N ILE A 73 4.06 -0.43 11.46
CA ILE A 73 4.78 -0.15 10.22
C ILE A 73 4.02 -0.86 9.10
N LEU A 74 3.33 -0.08 8.28
CA LEU A 74 2.52 -0.60 7.19
C LEU A 74 3.07 -0.08 5.87
N SER A 75 3.15 -0.96 4.88
CA SER A 75 3.23 -0.49 3.49
C SER A 75 1.92 0.24 3.17
N VAL A 76 1.99 1.39 2.50
CA VAL A 76 0.82 2.11 2.02
C VAL A 76 0.87 2.28 0.52
N LYS A 77 -0.31 2.29 -0.11
CA LYS A 77 -0.39 2.60 -1.54
C LYS A 77 -0.34 4.11 -1.72
N THR A 78 0.52 4.56 -2.63
CA THR A 78 0.68 5.99 -2.96
C THR A 78 -0.08 6.30 -4.25
N PRO A 79 -1.34 6.76 -4.18
CA PRO A 79 -2.19 6.93 -5.36
C PRO A 79 -1.81 8.17 -6.17
N THR A 80 -1.18 9.18 -5.56
CA THR A 80 -0.77 10.45 -6.16
C THR A 80 0.62 10.79 -5.66
N VAL A 81 1.34 11.65 -6.38
CA VAL A 81 2.66 12.11 -5.92
C VAL A 81 2.47 12.82 -4.58
N PRO A 82 3.21 12.44 -3.53
CA PRO A 82 3.14 13.09 -2.22
C PRO A 82 3.56 14.55 -2.28
N GLU A 83 2.99 15.38 -1.40
CA GLU A 83 3.30 16.81 -1.32
C GLU A 83 4.78 17.08 -1.05
N VAL A 84 5.41 16.27 -0.19
CA VAL A 84 6.85 16.39 0.09
C VAL A 84 7.71 16.21 -1.17
N ILE A 85 7.27 15.34 -2.10
CA ILE A 85 7.98 15.11 -3.36
C ILE A 85 7.65 16.21 -4.37
N GLU A 86 6.41 16.70 -4.42
CA GLU A 86 6.03 17.85 -5.27
C GLU A 86 6.80 19.13 -4.87
N THR A 87 6.95 19.40 -3.58
CA THR A 87 7.76 20.52 -3.08
C THR A 87 9.22 20.32 -3.46
N TRP A 88 9.79 19.13 -3.25
CA TRP A 88 11.16 18.84 -3.68
C TRP A 88 11.36 19.08 -5.19
N ARG A 89 10.42 18.68 -6.06
CA ARG A 89 10.49 18.93 -7.51
C ARG A 89 10.49 20.43 -7.85
N ARG A 90 9.71 21.22 -7.13
CA ARG A 90 9.62 22.67 -7.33
C ARG A 90 10.94 23.35 -6.98
N ASP A 91 11.56 22.89 -5.90
CA ASP A 91 12.79 23.48 -5.37
C ASP A 91 14.04 23.01 -6.13
N ASN A 92 13.96 21.89 -6.85
CA ASN A 92 15.06 21.29 -7.62
C ASN A 92 14.66 21.09 -9.10
N PRO A 93 14.41 22.18 -9.86
CA PRO A 93 13.93 22.08 -11.22
C PRO A 93 14.99 21.47 -12.15
N GLY A 94 14.62 20.40 -12.86
CA GLY A 94 15.49 19.71 -13.81
C GLY A 94 16.44 18.68 -13.19
N GLU A 95 16.40 18.50 -11.86
CA GLU A 95 17.17 17.46 -11.19
C GLU A 95 16.41 16.12 -11.17
N ASP A 96 17.15 15.05 -11.46
CA ASP A 96 16.66 13.68 -11.33
C ASP A 96 16.76 13.18 -9.89
N TYR A 97 15.88 12.24 -9.51
CA TYR A 97 15.97 11.59 -8.21
C TYR A 97 17.20 10.68 -8.11
N THR A 98 17.77 10.61 -6.91
CA THR A 98 18.88 9.70 -6.62
C THR A 98 18.36 8.33 -6.19
N HIS A 99 19.03 7.24 -6.61
CA HIS A 99 18.72 5.91 -6.10
C HIS A 99 18.79 5.87 -4.56
N GLY A 100 17.73 5.35 -3.92
CA GLY A 100 17.67 5.27 -2.47
C GLY A 100 17.31 6.59 -1.78
N GLN A 101 16.98 7.65 -2.53
CA GLN A 101 16.49 8.89 -1.96
C GLN A 101 15.20 8.64 -1.16
N ILE A 102 15.14 9.24 0.04
CA ILE A 102 14.03 9.10 0.97
C ILE A 102 13.43 10.49 1.24
N TRP A 103 12.11 10.59 1.17
CA TRP A 103 11.35 11.73 1.67
C TRP A 103 10.45 11.29 2.81
N THR A 104 10.28 12.16 3.79
CA THR A 104 9.46 11.90 4.97
C THR A 104 8.31 12.91 5.01
N GLN A 105 7.09 12.42 5.17
CA GLN A 105 5.90 13.26 5.31
C GLN A 105 5.15 12.89 6.59
N ALA A 106 4.99 13.86 7.48
CA ALA A 106 4.11 13.73 8.63
C ALA A 106 2.65 13.94 8.19
N SER A 107 1.74 13.10 8.66
CA SER A 107 0.32 13.16 8.32
C SER A 107 -0.57 12.66 9.45
N ALA A 108 -1.87 12.85 9.30
CA ALA A 108 -2.86 12.15 10.10
C ALA A 108 -3.11 10.73 9.60
N SER A 109 -3.27 9.78 10.52
CA SER A 109 -3.52 8.37 10.25
C SER A 109 -4.85 8.11 9.54
N ASP A 110 -5.85 8.96 9.76
CA ASP A 110 -7.22 8.92 9.21
C ASP A 110 -7.42 9.78 7.95
N GLY A 111 -6.34 10.43 7.48
CA GLY A 111 -6.37 11.31 6.30
C GLY A 111 -7.03 12.67 6.53
N ARG A 112 -7.44 13.01 7.76
CA ARG A 112 -7.97 14.32 8.11
C ARG A 112 -6.84 15.28 8.48
N LYS A 113 -7.05 16.60 8.41
CA LYS A 113 -6.03 17.53 8.92
C LYS A 113 -6.14 17.60 10.44
N HIS A 114 -5.23 16.93 11.15
CA HIS A 114 -5.05 17.11 12.60
C HIS A 114 -4.02 18.21 12.89
N ALA A 115 -4.19 18.91 14.01
CA ALA A 115 -3.24 19.93 14.47
C ALA A 115 -1.86 19.32 14.78
N THR A 116 -1.84 18.07 15.24
CA THR A 116 -0.62 17.29 15.50
C THR A 116 -0.64 16.03 14.63
N PRO A 117 0.34 15.82 13.74
CA PRO A 117 0.47 14.59 12.98
C PRO A 117 0.66 13.39 13.93
N ASN A 118 -0.06 12.30 13.68
CA ASN A 118 0.03 11.04 14.45
C ASN A 118 0.51 9.86 13.58
N SER A 119 1.02 10.14 12.38
CA SER A 119 1.64 9.15 11.50
C SER A 119 2.75 9.79 10.68
N VAL A 120 3.72 8.98 10.30
CA VAL A 120 4.81 9.36 9.41
C VAL A 120 4.87 8.37 8.26
N THR A 121 4.93 8.89 7.03
CA THR A 121 5.14 8.08 5.83
C THR A 121 6.51 8.39 5.25
N HIS A 122 7.30 7.34 5.03
CA HIS A 122 8.58 7.42 4.32
C HIS A 122 8.38 6.93 2.89
N TYR A 123 8.78 7.77 1.93
CA TYR A 123 8.77 7.45 0.51
C TYR A 123 10.18 7.21 0.03
N GLN A 124 10.43 6.10 -0.64
CA GLN A 124 11.74 5.78 -1.19
C GLN A 124 11.68 5.74 -2.72
N TYR A 125 12.64 6.37 -3.39
CA TYR A 125 12.84 6.22 -4.82
C TYR A 125 13.89 5.14 -5.18
N SER A 126 13.60 4.37 -6.24
CA SER A 126 14.51 3.36 -6.80
C SER A 126 14.51 3.40 -8.34
N HIS A 127 15.69 3.61 -8.95
CA HIS A 127 15.88 3.51 -10.40
C HIS A 127 15.39 2.17 -10.98
N ASP A 128 15.69 1.04 -10.34
CA ASP A 128 15.28 -0.28 -10.84
C ASP A 128 13.76 -0.45 -10.85
N ARG A 129 13.09 0.09 -9.81
CA ARG A 129 11.63 0.13 -9.76
C ARG A 129 11.10 1.07 -10.84
N ALA A 130 11.68 2.25 -11.00
CA ALA A 130 11.28 3.22 -12.02
C ALA A 130 11.38 2.62 -13.42
N ARG A 131 12.53 2.04 -13.78
CA ARG A 131 12.77 1.37 -15.06
C ARG A 131 11.73 0.30 -15.36
N ARG A 132 11.46 -0.60 -14.41
CA ARG A 132 10.46 -1.67 -14.57
C ARG A 132 9.04 -1.11 -14.73
N SER A 133 8.67 -0.15 -13.89
CA SER A 133 7.35 0.50 -13.95
C SER A 133 7.14 1.24 -15.27
N LEU A 134 8.11 2.05 -15.70
CA LEU A 134 8.04 2.80 -16.97
C LEU A 134 7.94 1.87 -18.17
N ARG A 135 8.72 0.78 -18.21
CA ARG A 135 8.62 -0.25 -19.25
C ARG A 135 7.23 -0.86 -19.29
N GLY A 136 6.70 -1.30 -18.15
CA GLY A 136 5.37 -1.88 -18.06
C GLY A 136 4.26 -0.90 -18.47
N ILE A 137 4.37 0.38 -18.08
CA ILE A 137 3.44 1.43 -18.53
C ILE A 137 3.52 1.60 -20.05
N LYS A 138 4.72 1.72 -20.63
CA LYS A 138 4.94 1.87 -22.07
C LYS A 138 4.30 0.73 -22.85
N GLU A 139 4.56 -0.52 -22.46
CA GLU A 139 4.00 -1.70 -23.12
C GLU A 139 2.47 -1.75 -23.05
N GLN A 140 1.90 -1.46 -21.88
CA GLN A 140 0.44 -1.50 -21.68
C GLN A 140 -0.27 -0.37 -22.43
N VAL A 141 0.32 0.83 -22.50
CA VAL A 141 -0.19 1.95 -23.30
C VAL A 141 -0.10 1.62 -24.80
N ALA A 142 1.00 1.04 -25.28
CA ALA A 142 1.14 0.62 -26.67
C ALA A 142 0.09 -0.44 -27.06
N LYS A 143 -0.15 -1.42 -26.18
CA LYS A 143 -1.24 -2.41 -26.35
C LYS A 143 -2.62 -1.75 -26.35
N ALA A 144 -2.86 -0.79 -25.46
CA ALA A 144 -4.12 -0.06 -25.42
C ALA A 144 -4.36 0.73 -26.71
N LYS A 145 -3.33 1.41 -27.24
CA LYS A 145 -3.39 2.13 -28.51
C LYS A 145 -3.75 1.21 -29.68
N ARG A 146 -3.00 0.13 -29.88
CA ARG A 146 -3.28 -0.86 -30.94
C ARG A 146 -4.69 -1.45 -30.86
N ALA A 147 -5.20 -1.65 -29.65
CA ALA A 147 -6.55 -2.17 -29.44
C ALA A 147 -7.63 -1.13 -29.79
N VAL A 148 -7.40 0.14 -29.48
CA VAL A 148 -8.31 1.25 -29.84
C VAL A 148 -8.26 1.55 -31.34
N ASP A 149 -7.10 1.43 -31.96
CA ASP A 149 -6.89 1.64 -33.41
C ASP A 149 -7.45 0.49 -34.28
N GLY A 150 -7.85 -0.63 -33.66
CA GLY A 150 -8.43 -1.80 -34.36
C GLY A 150 -7.41 -2.85 -34.82
N ASP A 151 -6.11 -2.64 -34.59
CA ASP A 151 -5.05 -3.59 -34.97
C ASP A 151 -5.13 -4.93 -34.22
N ILE A 152 -5.70 -4.93 -33.01
CA ILE A 152 -5.86 -6.10 -32.16
C ILE A 152 -7.21 -6.08 -31.43
N ALA A 153 -7.70 -7.26 -31.03
CA ALA A 153 -8.92 -7.36 -30.23
C ALA A 153 -8.79 -6.64 -28.87
N ILE A 154 -9.83 -5.91 -28.50
CA ILE A 154 -9.89 -5.21 -27.20
C ILE A 154 -10.07 -6.22 -26.08
N LYS A 155 -9.04 -6.31 -25.21
CA LYS A 155 -9.07 -7.07 -23.94
C LYS A 155 -9.03 -6.11 -22.76
N ARG A 156 -9.25 -6.64 -21.55
CA ARG A 156 -9.11 -5.86 -20.30
C ARG A 156 -7.68 -5.31 -20.20
N ASN A 157 -7.56 -4.00 -20.34
CA ASN A 157 -6.32 -3.25 -20.19
C ASN A 157 -6.61 -2.02 -19.35
N ARG A 158 -5.76 -1.77 -18.35
CA ARG A 158 -5.96 -0.69 -17.38
C ARG A 158 -5.92 0.73 -17.98
N TYR A 159 -5.35 0.89 -19.17
CA TYR A 159 -5.27 2.18 -19.87
C TYR A 159 -6.29 2.29 -21.01
N ILE A 160 -7.28 1.40 -21.08
CA ILE A 160 -8.44 1.58 -21.94
C ILE A 160 -9.59 2.08 -21.06
N ASP A 161 -10.18 3.20 -21.45
CA ASP A 161 -11.46 3.64 -20.91
C ASP A 161 -12.57 2.78 -21.52
N LEU A 162 -13.03 1.80 -20.75
CA LEU A 162 -14.11 0.88 -21.16
C LEU A 162 -15.50 1.48 -20.94
N SER A 163 -15.61 2.56 -20.18
CA SER A 163 -16.88 3.27 -19.93
C SER A 163 -17.24 4.26 -21.03
N ALA A 164 -16.25 4.75 -21.79
CA ALA A 164 -16.49 5.66 -22.90
C ALA A 164 -17.18 4.93 -24.08
N PRO A 165 -18.20 5.54 -24.71
CA PRO A 165 -18.92 4.94 -25.85
C PRO A 165 -17.98 4.66 -27.04
N ASN A 166 -16.99 5.53 -27.23
CA ASN A 166 -15.83 5.28 -28.09
C ASN A 166 -14.66 4.95 -27.16
N LYS A 167 -14.33 3.67 -27.02
CA LYS A 167 -13.23 3.19 -26.18
C LYS A 167 -11.96 3.97 -26.54
N LYS A 168 -11.37 4.65 -25.56
CA LYS A 168 -10.19 5.52 -25.75
C LYS A 168 -9.04 5.10 -24.86
N VAL A 169 -7.83 5.46 -25.26
CA VAL A 169 -6.65 5.29 -24.41
C VAL A 169 -6.64 6.36 -23.31
N ASN A 170 -6.53 5.94 -22.06
CA ASN A 170 -6.44 6.82 -20.89
C ASN A 170 -4.99 7.27 -20.65
N TYR A 171 -4.55 8.27 -21.42
CA TYR A 171 -3.21 8.85 -21.30
C TYR A 171 -2.99 9.61 -19.99
N ALA A 172 -4.05 10.18 -19.41
CA ALA A 172 -3.97 10.88 -18.13
C ALA A 172 -3.58 9.92 -16.99
N LEU A 173 -4.19 8.73 -16.95
CA LEU A 173 -3.83 7.68 -16.00
C LEU A 173 -2.40 7.18 -16.22
N ALA A 174 -1.97 7.07 -17.47
CA ALA A 174 -0.59 6.71 -17.79
C ALA A 174 0.41 7.77 -17.30
N ALA A 175 0.13 9.06 -17.51
CA ALA A 175 0.96 10.16 -17.01
C ALA A 175 1.06 10.14 -15.48
N LYS A 176 -0.07 9.93 -14.79
CA LYS A 176 -0.12 9.79 -13.33
C LYS A 176 0.74 8.63 -12.84
N HIS A 177 0.68 7.46 -13.47
CA HIS A 177 1.53 6.33 -13.09
C HIS A 177 3.01 6.54 -13.42
N ARG A 178 3.34 7.28 -14.49
CA ARG A 178 4.72 7.66 -14.79
C ARG A 178 5.30 8.59 -13.73
N ALA A 179 4.52 9.57 -13.26
CA ALA A 179 4.93 10.50 -12.21
C ALA A 179 5.23 9.80 -10.87
N LEU A 180 4.67 8.61 -10.65
CA LEU A 180 4.91 7.76 -9.48
C LEU A 180 5.97 6.68 -9.71
N ALA A 181 6.55 6.58 -10.91
CA ALA A 181 7.46 5.51 -11.23
C ALA A 181 8.70 5.55 -10.34
N GLY A 182 8.95 4.46 -9.62
CA GLY A 182 10.11 4.33 -8.74
C GLY A 182 9.87 4.72 -7.29
N ILE A 183 8.78 5.43 -6.99
CA ILE A 183 8.38 5.82 -5.64
C ILE A 183 7.61 4.67 -4.99
N LYS A 184 8.03 4.24 -3.80
CA LYS A 184 7.28 3.36 -2.90
C LYS A 184 7.04 4.07 -1.58
#